data_AF-A0A183ESX0-F1
#
_entry.id   AF-A0A183ESX0-F1
#
_cell.length_a   1.000
_cell.length_b   1.000
_cell.length_c   1.000
_cell.angle_alpha   90.00
_cell.angle_beta   90.00
_cell.angle_gamma   90.00
#
_symmetry.space_group_name_H-M   'P 1'
#
loop_
_entity.id
_entity.type
_entity.pdbx_description
1 polymer ?
#
loop_
_entity_poly.entity_id
_entity_poly.type
_entity_poly.pdbx_seq_one_letter_code
_entity_poly.pdbx_strand_id
1 'polypeptide(L)'
;MFRSFTKWPRLQRCGQRASKLSTATSTTNLPTSEAKSPKTVDEIGIPYAVKVDLLRALAGTIDVDPTAPHFAFIDDPLTIPTDSQRDLYYVSKEMGRRAAQQLAEEWPTLFMYDTDIPRIQAYRPQKPPDPAELALTVENLQKLIAMKKVAEATELALTVENLQKLIAMKKVAEASQLYDKMATENIAIPKEILVDLFRLLVYYNGKPIPAAEMPWHGWRNYGSQAEQQESQVWDSVRPSVFSTMLKYYDFNSVLI
;
A
#
# COMPACT_ATOMS: atom_id res chain seq x y z
N MET A 1 9.83 21.40 31.95
CA MET A 1 10.01 20.12 32.66
C MET A 1 9.87 18.99 31.65
N PHE A 2 10.66 17.93 31.84
CA PHE A 2 10.85 16.73 31.01
C PHE A 2 11.90 16.79 29.89
N ARG A 3 13.04 16.22 30.27
CA ARG A 3 14.18 15.76 29.48
C ARG A 3 13.86 14.37 28.92
N SER A 4 14.39 14.00 27.75
CA SER A 4 15.46 12.98 27.62
C SER A 4 15.68 12.55 26.17
N PHE A 5 16.94 12.64 25.76
CA PHE A 5 17.49 12.05 24.56
C PHE A 5 17.53 10.52 24.69
N THR A 6 16.97 9.78 23.74
CA THR A 6 17.22 8.34 23.59
C THR A 6 18.34 8.12 22.57
N LYS A 7 19.52 7.88 23.13
CA LYS A 7 20.78 7.53 22.47
C LYS A 7 20.70 6.06 22.04
N TRP A 8 20.93 5.75 20.77
CA TRP A 8 21.05 4.36 20.30
C TRP A 8 22.44 3.77 20.66
N PRO A 9 22.54 2.48 21.03
CA PRO A 9 23.79 1.89 21.48
C PRO A 9 24.68 1.51 20.28
N ARG A 10 25.93 1.96 20.32
CA ARG A 10 26.99 1.58 19.38
C ARG A 10 27.60 0.27 19.87
N LEU A 11 27.42 -0.81 19.10
CA LEU A 11 28.07 -2.10 19.36
C LEU A 11 29.59 -1.93 19.22
N GLN A 12 30.28 -1.99 20.37
CA GLN A 12 31.72 -2.21 20.45
C GLN A 12 32.00 -3.69 20.13
N ARG A 13 32.84 -3.93 19.11
CA ARG A 13 33.74 -5.08 19.13
C ARG A 13 35.17 -4.57 19.02
N CYS A 14 35.87 -4.71 20.13
CA CYS A 14 37.31 -4.52 20.26
C CYS A 14 38.01 -5.74 19.66
N GLY A 15 38.95 -5.52 18.75
CA GLY A 15 39.89 -6.52 18.24
C GLY A 15 41.19 -5.79 17.96
N GLN A 16 42.13 -5.93 18.90
CA GLN A 16 43.37 -5.17 19.01
C GLN A 16 44.32 -5.43 17.83
N ARG A 17 45.06 -4.40 17.42
CA ARG A 17 46.50 -4.52 17.19
C ARG A 17 47.17 -3.16 17.37
N ALA A 18 48.09 -3.14 18.33
CA ALA A 18 48.93 -2.01 18.66
C ALA A 18 50.06 -1.86 17.64
N SER A 19 50.41 -0.62 17.32
CA SER A 19 51.82 -0.22 17.18
C SER A 19 51.94 1.29 17.37
N LYS A 20 52.93 1.64 18.18
CA LYS A 20 53.14 2.91 18.86
C LYS A 20 53.65 4.01 17.92
N LEU A 21 53.19 5.21 18.27
CA LEU A 21 53.74 6.55 18.09
C LEU A 21 55.28 6.62 18.01
N SER A 22 55.83 7.44 17.11
CA SER A 22 56.84 8.45 17.47
C SER A 22 57.16 9.39 16.30
N THR A 23 57.00 10.68 16.59
CA THR A 23 57.49 11.87 15.91
C THR A 23 59.01 11.84 15.70
N ALA A 24 59.51 12.35 14.56
CA ALA A 24 60.81 13.04 14.49
C ALA A 24 60.93 13.88 13.21
N THR A 25 61.43 15.09 13.42
CA THR A 25 61.72 16.18 12.49
C THR A 25 62.85 15.86 11.51
N SER A 26 62.71 16.35 10.28
CA SER A 26 63.71 16.30 9.20
C SER A 26 64.83 17.32 9.40
N THR A 27 66.10 16.88 9.48
CA THR A 27 67.25 17.71 9.06
C THR A 27 68.43 16.82 8.67
N THR A 28 69.00 17.15 7.50
CA THR A 28 70.38 16.93 7.00
C THR A 28 70.87 15.55 6.50
N ASN A 29 71.02 15.53 5.16
CA ASN A 29 72.24 15.25 4.39
C ASN A 29 72.56 13.82 3.89
N LEU A 30 72.48 13.70 2.56
CA LEU A 30 73.26 12.84 1.65
C LEU A 30 74.77 13.14 1.73
N PRO A 31 75.70 12.38 1.07
CA PRO A 31 75.60 11.06 0.41
C PRO A 31 76.78 10.11 0.73
N THR A 32 76.76 8.86 0.28
CA THR A 32 77.94 8.16 -0.32
C THR A 32 77.45 6.96 -1.13
N SER A 33 78.00 6.87 -2.33
CA SER A 33 77.73 5.94 -3.42
C SER A 33 78.26 4.53 -3.16
N GLU A 34 77.44 3.52 -3.41
CA GLU A 34 77.91 2.20 -3.84
C GLU A 34 77.17 1.78 -5.12
N ALA A 35 77.96 1.47 -6.14
CA ALA A 35 77.51 1.10 -7.47
C ALA A 35 76.77 -0.25 -7.43
N LYS A 36 75.51 -0.25 -7.88
CA LYS A 36 74.73 -1.46 -8.15
C LYS A 36 74.56 -1.62 -9.66
N SER A 37 74.94 -2.79 -10.15
CA SER A 37 74.90 -3.25 -11.54
C SER A 37 73.55 -3.01 -12.25
N PRO A 38 73.53 -2.73 -13.57
CA PRO A 38 72.30 -2.53 -14.31
C PRO A 38 71.67 -3.88 -14.67
N LYS A 39 70.48 -4.14 -14.14
CA LYS A 39 69.45 -5.17 -14.49
C LYS A 39 68.60 -5.29 -13.21
N THR A 40 67.32 -4.99 -13.17
CA THR A 40 66.23 -5.30 -14.09
C THR A 40 65.12 -4.27 -13.89
N VAL A 41 64.27 -4.05 -14.89
CA VAL A 41 63.06 -3.21 -14.79
C VAL A 41 62.35 -3.49 -13.47
N ASP A 42 62.21 -2.49 -12.59
CA ASP A 42 61.44 -2.62 -11.35
C ASP A 42 60.01 -3.03 -11.75
N GLU A 43 59.52 -4.17 -11.25
CA GLU A 43 58.15 -4.61 -11.51
C GLU A 43 57.19 -3.56 -10.94
N ILE A 44 56.58 -2.77 -11.83
CA ILE A 44 55.59 -1.76 -11.45
C ILE A 44 54.35 -2.48 -10.92
N GLY A 45 54.19 -2.50 -9.60
CA GLY A 45 53.02 -3.05 -8.94
C GLY A 45 51.78 -2.20 -9.21
N ILE A 46 50.74 -2.78 -9.79
CA ILE A 46 49.47 -2.10 -10.06
C ILE A 46 48.70 -1.96 -8.73
N PRO A 47 48.31 -0.74 -8.30
CA PRO A 47 47.54 -0.56 -7.07
C PRO A 47 46.10 -1.08 -7.20
N TYR A 48 45.49 -1.45 -6.08
CA TYR A 48 44.11 -1.89 -6.03
C TYR A 48 43.12 -0.72 -6.24
N ALA A 49 42.09 -0.95 -7.05
CA ALA A 49 41.05 0.04 -7.32
C ALA A 49 40.07 0.14 -6.13
N VAL A 50 40.01 1.32 -5.50
CA VAL A 50 39.07 1.60 -4.40
C VAL A 50 37.81 2.28 -4.94
N LYS A 51 36.64 1.69 -4.70
CA LYS A 51 35.35 2.34 -4.96
C LYS A 51 35.00 3.24 -3.78
N VAL A 52 34.87 4.55 -4.02
CA VAL A 52 34.61 5.55 -2.98
C VAL A 52 33.20 6.13 -3.15
N ASP A 53 32.40 6.15 -2.09
CA ASP A 53 31.12 6.86 -2.04
C ASP A 53 31.37 8.37 -1.88
N LEU A 54 31.67 9.04 -2.99
CA LEU A 54 31.98 10.46 -3.02
C LEU A 54 30.91 11.33 -2.37
N LEU A 55 29.62 11.06 -2.65
CA LEU A 55 28.52 11.84 -2.08
C LEU A 55 28.47 11.77 -0.56
N ARG A 56 28.74 10.59 0.01
CA ARG A 56 28.79 10.40 1.46
C ARG A 56 30.01 11.07 2.07
N ALA A 57 31.16 11.02 1.38
CA ALA A 57 32.36 11.71 1.81
C ALA A 57 32.14 13.22 1.85
N LEU A 58 31.58 13.79 0.78
CA LEU A 58 31.26 15.22 0.69
C LEU A 58 30.22 15.65 1.73
N ALA A 59 29.14 14.88 1.89
CA ALA A 59 28.12 15.16 2.91
C ALA A 59 28.67 15.07 4.34
N GLY A 60 29.73 14.29 4.57
CA GLY A 60 30.42 14.24 5.87
C GLY A 60 31.42 15.38 6.11
N THR A 61 31.83 16.09 5.05
CA THR A 61 32.75 17.22 5.17
C THR A 61 32.06 18.58 5.34
N ILE A 62 30.77 18.67 5.01
CA ILE A 62 30.00 19.92 5.03
C ILE A 62 28.99 19.86 6.18
N ASP A 63 29.00 20.89 7.04
CA ASP A 63 28.05 21.03 8.14
C ASP A 63 26.73 21.70 7.69
N VAL A 64 25.68 21.57 8.51
CA VAL A 64 24.37 22.20 8.24
C VAL A 64 24.46 23.72 8.43
N ASP A 65 24.08 24.48 7.40
CA ASP A 65 24.00 25.94 7.47
C ASP A 65 22.82 26.39 8.35
N PRO A 66 23.04 27.16 9.44
CA PRO A 66 21.96 27.66 10.28
C PRO A 66 21.16 28.82 9.67
N THR A 67 21.68 29.48 8.63
CA THR A 67 21.04 30.64 8.01
C THR A 67 20.13 30.29 6.84
N ALA A 68 20.38 29.15 6.20
CA ALA A 68 19.61 28.68 5.06
C ALA A 68 18.36 27.88 5.48
N PRO A 69 17.24 28.01 4.76
CA PRO A 69 16.12 27.08 4.91
C PRO A 69 16.52 25.65 4.50
N HIS A 70 15.81 24.66 5.00
CA HIS A 70 16.07 23.26 4.64
C HIS A 70 15.86 23.01 3.15
N PHE A 71 16.73 22.24 2.50
CA PHE A 71 16.72 21.94 1.05
C PHE A 71 15.42 21.35 0.49
N ALA A 72 14.50 20.95 1.37
CA ALA A 72 13.21 20.40 0.98
C ALA A 72 12.24 21.46 0.45
N PHE A 73 12.51 22.74 0.77
CA PHE A 73 11.75 23.91 0.35
C PHE A 73 12.44 24.61 -0.83
N ILE A 74 11.68 25.40 -1.57
CA ILE A 74 12.21 26.26 -2.62
C ILE A 74 12.87 27.47 -1.95
N ASP A 75 14.04 27.88 -2.44
CA ASP A 75 14.81 29.02 -1.91
C ASP A 75 14.29 30.37 -2.45
N ASP A 76 12.98 30.57 -2.36
CA ASP A 76 12.30 31.82 -2.73
C ASP A 76 11.57 32.36 -1.48
N PRO A 77 11.82 33.62 -1.07
CA PRO A 77 11.22 34.21 0.13
C PRO A 77 9.69 34.15 0.16
N LEU A 78 9.02 34.13 -1.00
CA LEU A 78 7.55 34.05 -1.05
C LEU A 78 7.02 32.62 -0.82
N THR A 79 7.84 31.61 -1.03
CA THR A 79 7.42 30.19 -1.03
C THR A 79 7.93 29.41 0.19
N ILE A 80 8.88 29.97 0.94
CA ILE A 80 9.40 29.35 2.17
C ILE A 80 8.31 29.39 3.25
N PRO A 81 7.84 28.24 3.76
CA PRO A 81 6.79 28.22 4.77
C PRO A 81 7.31 28.69 6.14
N THR A 82 6.47 29.41 6.87
CA THR A 82 6.68 29.66 8.31
C THR A 82 6.58 28.33 9.08
N ASP A 83 7.17 28.25 10.28
CA ASP A 83 7.22 27.03 11.10
C ASP A 83 5.87 26.31 11.24
N SER A 84 4.76 27.04 11.41
CA SER A 84 3.41 26.47 11.53
C SER A 84 2.82 25.93 10.22
N GLN A 85 3.31 26.39 9.07
CA GLN A 85 2.80 26.03 7.74
C GLN A 85 3.61 24.90 7.08
N ARG A 86 4.70 24.45 7.72
CA ARG A 86 5.57 23.38 7.19
C ARG A 86 4.80 22.08 6.95
N ASP A 87 3.93 21.70 7.87
CA ASP A 87 3.14 20.46 7.75
C ASP A 87 2.21 20.52 6.54
N LEU A 88 1.53 21.66 6.34
CA LEU A 88 0.66 21.88 5.20
C LEU A 88 1.43 21.80 3.88
N TYR A 89 2.64 22.36 3.83
CA TYR A 89 3.50 22.24 2.65
C TYR A 89 3.80 20.77 2.31
N TYR A 90 4.19 19.97 3.30
CA TYR A 90 4.49 18.55 3.08
C TYR A 90 3.25 17.74 2.69
N VAL A 91 2.11 17.98 3.35
CA VAL A 91 0.83 17.34 2.99
C VAL A 91 0.46 17.68 1.55
N SER A 92 0.55 18.95 1.16
CA SER A 92 0.23 19.40 -0.20
C SER A 92 1.18 18.79 -1.25
N LYS A 93 2.48 18.69 -0.94
CA LYS A 93 3.49 18.07 -1.79
C LYS A 93 3.23 16.58 -2.00
N GLU A 94 2.95 15.84 -0.93
CA GLU A 94 2.62 14.42 -1.01
C GLU A 94 1.27 14.16 -1.69
N MET A 95 0.29 15.05 -1.48
CA MET A 95 -0.97 15.07 -2.22
C MET A 95 -0.73 15.17 -3.73
N GLY A 96 0.06 16.15 -4.17
CA GLY A 96 0.37 16.34 -5.60
C GLY A 96 1.12 15.14 -6.17
N ARG A 97 2.07 14.59 -5.40
CA ARG A 97 2.80 13.37 -5.78
C ARG A 97 1.87 12.19 -5.99
N ARG A 98 0.92 11.96 -5.08
CA ARG A 98 -0.05 10.85 -5.18
C ARG A 98 -1.03 11.05 -6.33
N ALA A 99 -1.53 12.26 -6.53
CA ALA A 99 -2.41 12.57 -7.67
C ALA A 99 -1.70 12.31 -9.00
N ALA A 100 -0.42 12.72 -9.12
CA ALA A 100 0.37 12.43 -10.32
C ALA A 100 0.61 10.93 -10.52
N GLN A 101 0.83 10.17 -9.45
CA GLN A 101 0.94 8.70 -9.51
C GLN A 101 -0.35 8.06 -10.03
N GLN A 102 -1.52 8.49 -9.56
CA GLN A 102 -2.81 8.00 -10.05
C GLN A 102 -3.00 8.30 -11.54
N LEU A 103 -2.67 9.51 -12.00
CA LEU A 103 -2.73 9.84 -13.43
C LEU A 103 -1.82 8.94 -14.27
N ALA A 104 -0.64 8.59 -13.75
CA ALA A 104 0.29 7.70 -14.43
C ALA A 104 -0.20 6.24 -14.47
N GLU A 105 -0.98 5.82 -13.47
CA GLU A 105 -1.64 4.51 -13.44
C GLU A 105 -2.83 4.44 -14.41
N GLU A 106 -3.63 5.51 -14.52
CA GLU A 106 -4.77 5.58 -15.43
C GLU A 106 -4.35 5.65 -16.91
N TRP A 107 -3.29 6.40 -17.21
CA TRP A 107 -2.84 6.67 -18.57
C TRP A 107 -1.40 6.21 -18.81
N PRO A 108 -1.09 4.91 -18.64
CA PRO A 108 0.29 4.42 -18.70
C PRO A 108 0.93 4.61 -20.08
N THR A 109 0.11 4.72 -21.14
CA THR A 109 0.53 4.95 -22.51
C THR A 109 1.27 6.28 -22.69
N LEU A 110 0.88 7.32 -21.96
CA LEU A 110 1.53 8.64 -21.99
C LEU A 110 2.96 8.58 -21.42
N PHE A 111 3.22 7.61 -20.55
CA PHE A 111 4.51 7.42 -19.88
C PHE A 111 5.34 6.28 -20.49
N MET A 112 5.03 5.85 -21.73
CA MET A 112 5.71 4.73 -22.37
C MET A 112 7.08 5.09 -22.95
N TYR A 113 7.26 6.31 -23.42
CA TYR A 113 8.47 6.78 -24.10
C TYR A 113 9.63 6.98 -23.11
N ASP A 114 10.66 6.14 -23.21
CA ASP A 114 11.88 6.23 -22.39
C ASP A 114 13.06 6.73 -23.22
N THR A 115 13.80 7.69 -22.65
CA THR A 115 15.12 8.10 -23.13
C THR A 115 16.26 7.48 -22.32
N ASP A 116 15.95 6.79 -21.23
CA ASP A 116 16.92 6.49 -20.18
C ASP A 116 17.69 5.19 -20.44
N ILE A 117 19.02 5.24 -20.29
CA ILE A 117 19.93 4.08 -20.29
C ILE A 117 20.81 4.18 -19.04
N PRO A 118 20.68 3.28 -18.05
CA PRO A 118 19.79 2.12 -17.96
C PRO A 118 18.34 2.49 -17.62
N ARG A 119 17.40 1.63 -18.01
CA ARG A 119 15.98 1.79 -17.72
C ARG A 119 15.69 1.62 -16.23
N ILE A 120 15.11 2.64 -15.58
CA ILE A 120 14.84 2.66 -14.14
C ILE A 120 13.38 2.27 -13.87
N GLN A 121 13.14 1.11 -13.26
CA GLN A 121 11.78 0.58 -13.02
C GLN A 121 10.98 1.37 -11.96
N ALA A 122 11.66 2.06 -11.04
CA ALA A 122 11.00 2.79 -9.94
C ALA A 122 10.16 3.99 -10.40
N TYR A 123 10.45 4.54 -11.58
CA TYR A 123 9.74 5.70 -12.14
C TYR A 123 8.65 5.33 -13.15
N ARG A 124 8.47 4.04 -13.42
CA ARG A 124 7.45 3.55 -14.35
C ARG A 124 6.16 3.18 -13.60
N PRO A 125 4.97 3.40 -14.19
CA PRO A 125 3.73 2.87 -13.65
C PRO A 125 3.85 1.35 -13.50
N GLN A 126 3.62 0.85 -12.29
CA GLN A 126 3.63 -0.58 -12.00
C GLN A 126 2.23 -1.12 -12.28
N LYS A 127 2.08 -1.93 -13.34
CA LYS A 127 0.79 -2.60 -13.59
C LYS A 127 0.52 -3.52 -12.38
N PRO A 128 -0.64 -3.40 -11.71
CA PRO A 128 -0.99 -4.39 -10.70
C PRO A 128 -1.00 -5.77 -11.37
N PRO A 129 -0.43 -6.81 -10.75
CA PRO A 129 -0.38 -8.13 -11.37
C PRO A 129 -1.82 -8.62 -11.64
N ASP A 130 -2.09 -9.02 -12.87
CA ASP A 130 -3.37 -9.59 -13.24
C ASP A 130 -3.53 -10.93 -12.52
N PRO A 131 -4.66 -11.18 -11.84
CA PRO A 131 -4.85 -12.42 -11.07
C PRO A 131 -4.83 -13.68 -11.95
N ALA A 132 -5.04 -13.53 -13.26
CA ALA A 132 -4.98 -14.62 -14.24
C ALA A 132 -3.55 -14.98 -14.68
N GLU A 133 -2.59 -14.03 -14.62
CA GLU A 133 -1.19 -14.27 -15.00
C GLU A 133 -0.38 -14.90 -13.85
N LEU A 134 -0.88 -14.78 -12.62
CA LEU A 134 -0.28 -15.42 -11.45
C LEU A 134 -0.71 -16.88 -11.39
N ALA A 135 0.20 -17.80 -11.71
CA ALA A 135 0.01 -19.21 -11.39
C ALA A 135 -0.33 -19.36 -9.89
N LEU A 136 -1.31 -20.22 -9.58
CA LEU A 136 -1.74 -20.61 -8.23
C LEU A 136 -0.62 -21.34 -7.49
N THR A 137 0.42 -20.61 -7.13
CA THR A 137 1.50 -21.07 -6.25
C THR A 137 1.30 -20.47 -4.87
N VAL A 138 1.74 -21.19 -3.83
CA VAL A 138 1.57 -20.78 -2.43
C VAL A 138 2.19 -19.40 -2.17
N GLU A 139 3.31 -19.09 -2.82
CA GLU A 139 4.00 -17.80 -2.68
C GLU A 139 3.24 -16.63 -3.31
N ASN A 140 2.63 -16.86 -4.49
CA ASN A 140 1.80 -15.84 -5.15
C ASN A 140 0.53 -15.58 -4.34
N LEU A 141 -0.06 -16.63 -3.76
CA LEU A 141 -1.20 -16.50 -2.85
C LEU A 141 -0.82 -15.73 -1.59
N GLN A 142 0.33 -16.01 -0.97
CA GLN A 142 0.82 -15.24 0.18
C GLN A 142 1.04 -13.76 -0.14
N LYS A 143 1.58 -13.44 -1.34
CA LYS A 143 1.74 -12.06 -1.82
C LYS A 143 0.38 -11.37 -2.04
N LEU A 144 -0.61 -12.07 -2.60
CA LEU A 144 -1.98 -11.56 -2.78
C LEU A 144 -2.70 -11.33 -1.44
N ILE A 145 -2.48 -12.22 -0.46
CA ILE A 145 -3.00 -12.10 0.91
C ILE A 145 -2.39 -10.86 1.59
N ALA A 146 -1.08 -10.66 1.46
CA ALA A 146 -0.41 -9.46 1.99
C ALA A 146 -0.90 -8.16 1.32
N MET A 147 -1.27 -8.23 0.04
CA MET A 147 -1.85 -7.12 -0.73
C MET A 147 -3.34 -6.84 -0.41
N LYS A 148 -3.94 -7.51 0.59
CA LYS A 148 -5.29 -7.23 1.11
C LYS A 148 -6.44 -7.27 0.07
N LYS A 149 -6.32 -8.05 -1.01
CA LYS A 149 -7.47 -8.32 -1.91
C LYS A 149 -8.49 -9.33 -1.33
N VAL A 150 -8.17 -9.95 -0.20
CA VAL A 150 -8.96 -11.04 0.40
C VAL A 150 -10.11 -10.52 1.27
N ALA A 151 -10.15 -9.23 1.65
CA ALA A 151 -11.27 -8.70 2.42
C ALA A 151 -12.62 -8.89 1.70
N GLU A 152 -12.67 -8.67 0.38
CA GLU A 152 -13.84 -8.98 -0.46
C GLU A 152 -14.14 -10.49 -0.52
N ALA A 153 -13.11 -11.34 -0.51
CA ALA A 153 -13.29 -12.80 -0.55
C ALA A 153 -13.75 -13.40 0.79
N THR A 154 -13.36 -12.80 1.93
CA THR A 154 -13.74 -13.26 3.28
C THR A 154 -15.16 -12.85 3.68
N GLU A 155 -15.68 -11.74 3.14
CA GLU A 155 -17.10 -11.36 3.34
C GLU A 155 -18.07 -12.31 2.63
N LEU A 156 -17.59 -13.09 1.65
CA LEU A 156 -18.37 -14.06 0.88
C LEU A 156 -18.20 -15.51 1.34
N ALA A 157 -17.61 -15.76 2.51
CA ALA A 157 -17.55 -17.13 3.03
C ALA A 157 -18.98 -17.64 3.30
N LEU A 158 -19.31 -18.83 2.79
CA LEU A 158 -20.60 -19.49 2.94
C LEU A 158 -20.83 -19.90 4.40
N THR A 159 -21.32 -18.96 5.19
CA THR A 159 -21.71 -19.18 6.58
C THR A 159 -23.02 -18.46 6.87
N VAL A 160 -23.79 -19.02 7.81
CA VAL A 160 -25.07 -18.46 8.26
C VAL A 160 -24.86 -17.09 8.92
N GLU A 161 -23.75 -16.91 9.65
CA GLU A 161 -23.41 -15.65 10.31
C GLU A 161 -23.15 -14.53 9.30
N ASN A 162 -22.50 -14.85 8.18
CA ASN A 162 -22.25 -13.85 7.14
C ASN A 162 -23.55 -13.43 6.45
N LEU A 163 -24.49 -14.37 6.20
CA LEU A 163 -25.81 -14.01 5.72
C LEU A 163 -26.53 -13.07 6.71
N GLN A 164 -26.49 -13.37 8.01
CA GLN A 164 -27.08 -12.52 9.03
C GLN A 164 -26.47 -11.12 9.06
N LYS A 165 -25.14 -11.00 8.91
CA LYS A 165 -24.44 -9.70 8.80
C LYS A 165 -24.89 -8.92 7.57
N LEU A 166 -25.00 -9.57 6.41
CA LEU A 166 -25.46 -8.90 5.18
C LEU A 166 -26.89 -8.39 5.30
N ILE A 167 -27.78 -9.15 5.95
CA ILE A 167 -29.15 -8.74 6.24
C ILE A 167 -29.17 -7.54 7.19
N ALA A 168 -28.34 -7.55 8.25
CA ALA A 168 -28.20 -6.43 9.17
C ALA A 168 -27.65 -5.16 8.50
N MET A 169 -26.69 -5.32 7.58
CA MET A 169 -26.16 -4.25 6.72
C MET A 169 -27.10 -3.88 5.57
N LYS A 170 -28.25 -4.57 5.46
CA LYS A 170 -29.28 -4.39 4.43
C LYS A 170 -28.77 -4.51 2.98
N LYS A 171 -27.70 -5.28 2.76
CA LYS A 171 -27.14 -5.51 1.42
C LYS A 171 -27.94 -6.55 0.63
N VAL A 172 -29.07 -6.11 0.05
CA VAL A 172 -30.07 -6.97 -0.62
C VAL A 172 -29.45 -7.86 -1.71
N ALA A 173 -28.66 -7.27 -2.61
CA ALA A 173 -28.10 -7.99 -3.76
C ALA A 173 -27.09 -9.08 -3.34
N GLU A 174 -26.15 -8.74 -2.47
CA GLU A 174 -25.14 -9.68 -1.95
C GLU A 174 -25.79 -10.81 -1.13
N ALA A 175 -26.75 -10.47 -0.27
CA ALA A 175 -27.46 -11.46 0.55
C ALA A 175 -28.23 -12.48 -0.32
N SER A 176 -28.85 -12.02 -1.42
CA SER A 176 -29.55 -12.91 -2.35
C SER A 176 -28.60 -13.89 -3.05
N GLN A 177 -27.43 -13.41 -3.48
CA GLN A 177 -26.42 -14.24 -4.13
C GLN A 177 -25.80 -15.25 -3.17
N LEU A 178 -25.57 -14.85 -1.92
CA LEU A 178 -25.05 -15.75 -0.88
C LEU A 178 -26.09 -16.85 -0.57
N TYR A 179 -27.37 -16.49 -0.49
CA TYR A 179 -28.45 -17.47 -0.33
C TYR A 179 -28.51 -18.48 -1.48
N ASP A 180 -28.46 -18.02 -2.74
CA ASP A 180 -28.49 -18.91 -3.91
C ASP A 180 -27.30 -19.90 -3.86
N LYS A 181 -26.12 -19.45 -3.44
CA LYS A 181 -24.95 -20.32 -3.25
C LYS A 181 -25.16 -21.34 -2.12
N MET A 182 -25.70 -20.92 -0.97
CA MET A 182 -25.99 -21.85 0.14
C MET A 182 -27.06 -22.88 -0.23
N ALA A 183 -28.01 -22.50 -1.07
CA ALA A 183 -29.01 -23.41 -1.61
C ALA A 183 -28.36 -24.46 -2.54
N THR A 184 -27.39 -24.07 -3.37
CA THR A 184 -26.64 -25.04 -4.21
C THR A 184 -25.80 -26.02 -3.38
N GLU A 185 -25.25 -25.57 -2.26
CA GLU A 185 -24.43 -26.39 -1.35
C GLU A 185 -25.27 -27.18 -0.32
N ASN A 186 -26.61 -27.03 -0.34
CA ASN A 186 -27.56 -27.69 0.56
C ASN A 186 -27.28 -27.42 2.06
N ILE A 187 -26.89 -26.19 2.41
CA ILE A 187 -26.67 -25.79 3.80
C ILE A 187 -28.02 -25.48 4.45
N ALA A 188 -28.27 -26.02 5.66
CA ALA A 188 -29.49 -25.77 6.41
C ALA A 188 -29.49 -24.35 7.01
N ILE A 189 -30.44 -23.51 6.59
CA ILE A 189 -30.58 -22.13 7.06
C ILE A 189 -31.74 -22.06 8.06
N PRO A 190 -31.56 -21.43 9.23
CA PRO A 190 -32.62 -21.29 10.21
C PRO A 190 -33.77 -20.42 9.66
N LYS A 191 -34.99 -20.72 10.10
CA LYS A 191 -36.22 -20.08 9.60
C LYS A 191 -36.25 -18.57 9.86
N GLU A 192 -35.73 -18.12 10.98
CA GLU A 192 -35.72 -16.69 11.36
C GLU A 192 -34.98 -15.84 10.31
N ILE A 193 -33.79 -16.29 9.91
CA ILE A 193 -32.96 -15.60 8.93
C ILE A 193 -33.62 -15.60 7.54
N LEU A 194 -34.32 -16.68 7.19
CA LEU A 194 -35.10 -16.75 5.96
C LEU A 194 -36.26 -15.75 5.93
N VAL A 195 -36.97 -15.59 7.06
CA VAL A 195 -38.03 -14.59 7.20
C VAL A 195 -37.49 -13.18 7.04
N ASP A 196 -36.36 -12.87 7.67
CA ASP A 196 -35.75 -11.54 7.59
C ASP A 196 -35.21 -11.24 6.20
N LEU A 197 -34.56 -12.22 5.55
CA LEU A 197 -34.14 -12.11 4.15
C LEU A 197 -35.34 -11.88 3.23
N PHE A 198 -36.43 -12.63 3.43
CA PHE A 198 -37.66 -12.50 2.64
C PHE A 198 -38.30 -11.12 2.80
N ARG A 199 -38.46 -10.63 4.04
CA ARG A 199 -38.99 -9.29 4.32
C ARG A 199 -38.17 -8.22 3.62
N LEU A 200 -36.84 -8.33 3.69
CA LEU A 200 -35.92 -7.40 3.04
C LEU A 200 -36.05 -7.44 1.51
N LEU A 201 -36.13 -8.64 0.93
CA LEU A 201 -36.27 -8.82 -0.52
C LEU A 201 -37.61 -8.28 -1.04
N VAL A 202 -38.70 -8.50 -0.31
CA VAL A 202 -40.04 -8.00 -0.65
C VAL A 202 -40.12 -6.48 -0.52
N TYR A 203 -39.57 -5.92 0.57
CA TYR A 203 -39.60 -4.47 0.79
C TYR A 203 -38.85 -3.70 -0.29
N TYR A 204 -37.66 -4.17 -0.69
CA TYR A 204 -36.84 -3.53 -1.73
C TYR A 204 -37.08 -4.08 -3.15
N ASN A 205 -38.00 -5.04 -3.31
CA ASN A 205 -38.24 -5.76 -4.55
C ASN A 205 -36.94 -6.26 -5.23
N GLY A 206 -35.99 -6.78 -4.45
CA GLY A 206 -34.68 -7.24 -4.94
C GLY A 206 -33.71 -6.15 -5.41
N LYS A 207 -34.06 -4.87 -5.33
CA LYS A 207 -33.19 -3.74 -5.66
C LYS A 207 -32.29 -3.37 -4.45
N PRO A 208 -31.11 -2.78 -4.67
CA PRO A 208 -30.31 -2.23 -3.57
C PRO A 208 -31.07 -1.08 -2.90
N ILE A 209 -30.75 -0.83 -1.63
CA ILE A 209 -31.36 0.25 -0.85
C ILE A 209 -31.15 1.58 -1.57
N PRO A 210 -32.20 2.39 -1.79
CA PRO A 210 -32.03 3.72 -2.34
C PRO A 210 -31.23 4.60 -1.38
N ALA A 211 -30.35 5.44 -1.94
CA ALA A 211 -29.45 6.31 -1.14
C ALA A 211 -30.20 7.25 -0.17
N ALA A 212 -31.48 7.55 -0.44
CA ALA A 212 -32.33 8.38 0.41
C ALA A 212 -32.66 7.74 1.78
N GLU A 213 -32.66 6.41 1.88
CA GLU A 213 -32.92 5.70 3.14
C GLU A 213 -31.63 5.43 3.94
N MET A 214 -30.45 5.72 3.36
CA MET A 214 -29.20 5.60 4.09
C MET A 214 -29.10 6.73 5.13
N PRO A 215 -28.87 6.40 6.41
CA PRO A 215 -28.63 7.41 7.43
C PRO A 215 -27.42 8.28 7.06
N TRP A 216 -27.45 9.57 7.38
CA TRP A 216 -26.41 10.55 7.03
C TRP A 216 -24.96 10.13 7.38
N HIS A 217 -24.78 9.24 8.36
CA HIS A 217 -23.50 8.69 8.78
C HIS A 217 -22.94 7.62 7.80
N GLY A 218 -23.79 7.02 6.96
CA GLY A 218 -23.40 6.07 5.91
C GLY A 218 -22.83 6.75 4.66
N TRP A 219 -23.16 8.01 4.39
CA TRP A 219 -22.65 8.74 3.22
C TRP A 219 -21.12 8.86 3.20
N ARG A 220 -20.47 8.95 4.37
CA ARG A 220 -19.01 9.00 4.49
C ARG A 220 -18.30 7.71 4.07
N ASN A 221 -18.98 6.57 4.16
CA ASN A 221 -18.41 5.25 3.92
C ASN A 221 -18.83 4.67 2.56
N TYR A 222 -19.96 5.10 2.00
CA TYR A 222 -20.59 4.45 0.82
C TYR A 222 -20.94 5.40 -0.34
N GLY A 223 -20.64 6.70 -0.22
CA GLY A 223 -21.12 7.73 -1.16
C GLY A 223 -20.66 7.61 -2.62
N SER A 224 -19.72 6.73 -2.95
CA SER A 224 -19.16 6.62 -4.31
C SER A 224 -19.78 5.54 -5.20
N GLN A 225 -20.67 4.67 -4.71
CA GLN A 225 -21.19 3.52 -5.50
C GLN A 225 -22.65 3.67 -5.97
N ALA A 226 -23.32 4.76 -5.63
CA ALA A 226 -24.77 4.91 -5.80
C ALA A 226 -25.15 5.88 -6.93
N GLU A 227 -24.72 5.61 -8.15
CA GLU A 227 -25.26 6.31 -9.33
C GLU A 227 -25.66 5.28 -10.38
N GLN A 228 -26.96 4.95 -10.39
CA GLN A 228 -27.79 4.63 -11.56
C GLN A 228 -29.20 4.28 -11.07
N GLN A 229 -30.05 5.30 -11.05
CA GLN A 229 -31.47 5.15 -10.76
C GLN A 229 -32.19 4.78 -12.06
N GLU A 230 -32.38 3.49 -12.33
CA GLU A 230 -33.29 3.05 -13.39
C GLU A 230 -34.73 2.94 -12.89
N SER A 231 -35.66 3.20 -13.80
CA SER A 231 -37.09 3.34 -13.59
C SER A 231 -37.72 2.13 -12.88
N GLN A 232 -38.80 2.39 -12.14
CA GLN A 232 -39.57 1.36 -11.43
C GLN A 232 -40.33 0.46 -12.41
N VAL A 233 -39.61 -0.44 -13.08
CA VAL A 233 -40.19 -1.66 -13.62
C VAL A 233 -40.22 -2.69 -12.49
N TRP A 234 -41.36 -3.35 -12.32
CA TRP A 234 -41.55 -4.45 -11.38
C TRP A 234 -40.81 -5.68 -11.92
N ASP A 235 -39.55 -5.85 -11.52
CA ASP A 235 -38.89 -7.13 -11.73
C ASP A 235 -39.52 -8.16 -10.79
N SER A 236 -39.90 -9.30 -11.36
CA SER A 236 -40.55 -10.38 -10.64
C SER A 236 -39.60 -10.91 -9.56
N VAL A 237 -40.07 -10.94 -8.32
CA VAL A 237 -39.28 -11.42 -7.17
C VAL A 237 -38.71 -12.81 -7.46
N ARG A 238 -37.42 -13.02 -7.15
CA ARG A 238 -36.71 -14.28 -7.47
C ARG A 238 -37.46 -15.50 -6.89
N PRO A 239 -37.80 -16.51 -7.71
CA PRO A 239 -38.66 -17.63 -7.29
C PRO A 239 -38.06 -18.57 -6.23
N SER A 240 -36.73 -18.62 -6.06
CA SER A 240 -36.07 -19.65 -5.22
C SER A 240 -36.40 -19.49 -3.74
N VAL A 241 -36.26 -18.27 -3.19
CA VAL A 241 -36.59 -17.93 -1.79
C VAL A 241 -38.10 -18.05 -1.53
N PHE A 242 -38.92 -17.63 -2.48
CA PHE A 242 -40.38 -17.74 -2.37
C PHE A 242 -40.82 -19.20 -2.34
N SER A 243 -40.27 -20.06 -3.20
CA SER A 243 -40.61 -21.48 -3.24
C SER A 243 -40.22 -22.23 -1.96
N THR A 244 -39.06 -21.92 -1.37
CA THR A 244 -38.63 -22.55 -0.12
C THR A 244 -39.53 -22.12 1.04
N MET A 245 -39.86 -20.84 1.15
CA MET A 245 -40.77 -20.35 2.21
C MET A 245 -42.20 -20.92 2.08
N LEU A 246 -42.72 -21.04 0.85
CA LEU A 246 -44.04 -21.65 0.60
C LEU A 246 -44.13 -23.10 1.07
N LYS A 247 -43.02 -23.83 1.10
CA LYS A 247 -42.97 -25.21 1.62
C LYS A 247 -42.97 -25.29 3.15
N TYR A 248 -42.61 -24.20 3.83
CA TYR A 248 -42.46 -24.16 5.29
C TYR A 248 -43.58 -23.41 6.01
N TYR A 249 -44.43 -22.67 5.30
CA TYR A 249 -45.55 -21.91 5.86
C TYR A 249 -46.90 -22.55 5.55
N ASP A 250 -47.57 -23.05 6.59
CA ASP A 250 -49.04 -23.12 6.60
C ASP A 250 -49.57 -21.68 6.72
N PHE A 251 -50.17 -21.18 5.64
CA PHE A 251 -50.71 -19.82 5.52
C PHE A 251 -51.81 -19.46 6.52
N ASN A 252 -52.26 -20.40 7.35
CA ASN A 252 -53.38 -20.23 8.29
C ASN A 252 -53.00 -19.70 9.68
N SER A 253 -51.74 -19.32 9.94
CA SER A 253 -51.31 -18.91 11.30
C SER A 253 -50.83 -17.46 11.46
N VAL A 254 -50.79 -16.66 10.39
CA VAL A 254 -50.21 -15.29 10.42
C VAL A 254 -51.20 -14.20 9.97
N LEU A 255 -52.49 -14.54 9.86
CA LEU A 255 -53.57 -13.57 9.63
C LEU A 255 -54.53 -13.55 10.83
N ILE A 256 -54.01 -13.11 11.99
CA ILE A 256 -54.75 -12.37 13.03
C ILE A 256 -53.79 -11.31 13.58
#